data_AF-A0A7D9L8D0-F1
#
_entry.id   AF-A0A7D9L8D0-F1
#
_cell.length_a   1.000
_cell.length_b   1.000
_cell.length_c   1.000
_cell.angle_alpha   90.00
_cell.angle_beta   90.00
_cell.angle_gamma   90.00
#
_symmetry.space_group_name_H-M   'P 1'
#
loop_
_entity.id
_entity.type
_entity.pdbx_description
1 polymer ?
#
loop_
_entity_poly.entity_id
_entity_poly.type
_entity_poly.pdbx_seq_one_letter_code
_entity_poly.pdbx_strand_id
1 'polypeptide(L)'
;MNMMIDIAKVADLALLLIDASFGFEMEIFEFLNICQVHGFPKIMGVLTHLDLLKDNKSLKKTKKRLKNRFWTEVYQGAKLFYISGISHGHYPKTEIHNLGRFISVAKFRPLAWRSSHPYVLADRIEDLTDAEELRQNPKCDRKVSFYGYVRGANVKTNSKIHLLGVGDFEVKEISKLPDPCPLPEKEKKRSLNEKEKLLYAPMCGVGGVMYDKDAVYIDLGGSHHNKKGDEDSIQRTEETPGNELLSSLSGMQETIDAKMASSKLSLFKVRKQI
;
A
#
# COMPACT_ATOMS: atom_id res chain seq x y z
N MET A 1 10.76 9.11 15.53
CA MET A 1 9.96 10.06 16.31
C MET A 1 9.07 10.98 15.45
N ASN A 2 9.59 11.73 14.46
CA ASN A 2 8.77 12.68 13.68
C ASN A 2 7.53 12.04 13.02
N MET A 3 7.70 10.90 12.34
CA MET A 3 6.58 10.16 11.75
C MET A 3 5.52 9.72 12.78
N MET A 4 5.94 9.38 14.01
CA MET A 4 5.02 9.01 15.09
C MET A 4 4.15 10.20 15.50
N ILE A 5 4.73 11.40 15.56
CA ILE A 5 4.02 12.65 15.86
C ILE A 5 3.01 12.96 14.76
N ASP A 6 3.44 12.85 13.50
CA ASP A 6 2.58 13.16 12.35
C ASP A 6 1.40 12.20 12.25
N ILE A 7 1.65 10.89 12.40
CA ILE A 7 0.60 9.87 12.42
C ILE A 7 -0.34 10.07 13.63
N ALA A 8 0.18 10.39 14.82
CA ALA A 8 -0.65 10.59 16.01
C ALA A 8 -1.68 11.73 15.84
N LYS A 9 -1.32 12.81 15.13
CA LYS A 9 -2.23 13.92 14.83
C LYS A 9 -3.41 13.48 13.96
N VAL A 10 -3.20 12.55 13.04
CA VAL A 10 -4.21 12.14 12.03
C VAL A 10 -4.93 10.82 12.33
N ALA A 11 -4.37 9.94 13.17
CA ALA A 11 -4.88 8.58 13.37
C ALA A 11 -6.19 8.54 14.18
N ASP A 12 -7.23 7.89 13.66
CA ASP A 12 -8.48 7.65 14.41
C ASP A 12 -8.43 6.39 15.27
N LEU A 13 -7.72 5.37 14.77
CA LEU A 13 -7.42 4.10 15.44
C LEU A 13 -5.92 3.84 15.37
N ALA A 14 -5.33 3.48 16.50
CA ALA A 14 -3.96 2.98 16.57
C ALA A 14 -3.96 1.53 17.08
N LEU A 15 -3.31 0.65 16.30
CA LEU A 15 -3.02 -0.72 16.70
C LEU A 15 -1.61 -0.74 17.30
N LEU A 16 -1.52 -0.96 18.61
CA LEU A 16 -0.23 -1.04 19.31
C LEU A 16 0.22 -2.49 19.35
N LEU A 17 1.24 -2.80 18.56
CA LEU A 17 1.90 -4.09 18.57
C LEU A 17 2.86 -4.15 19.77
N ILE A 18 2.71 -5.19 20.57
CA ILE A 18 3.57 -5.44 21.73
C ILE A 18 4.13 -6.85 21.57
N ASP A 19 5.44 -6.99 21.69
CA ASP A 19 6.09 -8.30 21.77
C ASP A 19 5.87 -8.87 23.17
N ALA A 20 5.27 -10.05 23.28
CA ALA A 20 5.05 -10.69 24.57
C ALA A 20 6.33 -11.28 25.20
N SER A 21 7.33 -11.60 24.39
CA SER A 21 8.61 -12.16 24.82
C SER A 21 9.49 -11.09 25.46
N PHE A 22 9.58 -9.92 24.81
CA PHE A 22 10.38 -8.77 25.29
C PHE A 22 9.60 -7.90 26.29
N GLY A 23 8.34 -7.60 25.98
CA GLY A 23 7.47 -6.73 26.77
C GLY A 23 7.27 -5.37 26.14
N PHE A 24 7.12 -4.34 26.98
CA PHE A 24 6.91 -2.97 26.50
C PHE A 24 8.23 -2.29 26.17
N GLU A 25 8.36 -1.87 24.93
CA GLU A 25 9.47 -1.07 24.42
C GLU A 25 9.26 0.42 24.69
N MET A 26 10.33 1.21 24.69
CA MET A 26 10.27 2.65 25.00
C MET A 26 9.46 3.41 23.95
N GLU A 27 9.56 2.99 22.69
CA GLU A 27 8.88 3.54 21.52
C GLU A 27 7.36 3.52 21.68
N ILE A 28 6.81 2.50 22.33
CA ILE A 28 5.37 2.38 22.61
C ILE A 28 4.94 3.46 23.60
N PHE A 29 5.75 3.71 24.63
CA PHE A 29 5.46 4.76 25.62
C PHE A 29 5.61 6.15 25.02
N GLU A 30 6.63 6.37 24.19
CA GLU A 30 6.79 7.64 23.46
C GLU A 30 5.56 7.92 22.59
N PHE A 31 5.11 6.95 21.81
CA PHE A 31 3.93 7.11 20.97
C PHE A 31 2.65 7.35 21.79
N LEU A 32 2.46 6.63 22.91
CA LEU A 32 1.33 6.84 23.81
C LEU A 32 1.32 8.25 24.40
N ASN A 33 2.47 8.75 24.85
CA ASN A 33 2.61 10.10 25.41
C ASN A 33 2.33 11.18 24.34
N ILE A 34 2.84 11.00 23.13
CA ILE A 34 2.55 11.88 21.99
C ILE A 34 1.04 11.92 21.70
N CYS A 35 0.38 10.75 21.71
CA CYS A 35 -1.06 10.65 21.50
C CYS A 35 -1.86 11.34 22.61
N GLN A 36 -1.42 11.26 23.88
CA GLN A 36 -2.09 11.93 24.98
C GLN A 36 -2.08 13.45 24.82
N VAL A 37 -0.99 14.03 24.29
CA VAL A 37 -0.87 15.47 24.06
C VAL A 37 -1.68 15.95 22.85
N HIS A 38 -1.60 15.23 21.71
CA HIS A 38 -2.28 15.64 20.47
C HIS A 38 -3.76 15.26 20.39
N GLY A 39 -4.24 14.46 21.34
CA GLY A 39 -5.61 13.96 21.40
C GLY A 39 -5.63 12.45 21.21
N PHE A 40 -6.08 11.76 22.26
CA PHE A 40 -5.93 10.31 22.37
C PHE A 40 -6.85 9.57 21.39
N PRO A 41 -6.30 8.87 20.37
CA PRO A 41 -7.10 8.12 19.43
C PRO A 41 -7.66 6.86 20.07
N LYS A 42 -8.52 6.13 19.35
CA LYS A 42 -8.91 4.79 19.80
C LYS A 42 -7.65 3.92 19.77
N ILE A 43 -7.28 3.32 20.89
CA ILE A 43 -6.14 2.41 20.95
C ILE A 43 -6.64 0.98 21.18
N MET A 44 -6.10 0.05 20.40
CA MET A 44 -6.25 -1.40 20.59
C MET A 44 -4.85 -2.01 20.63
N GLY A 45 -4.59 -2.84 21.64
CA GLY A 45 -3.31 -3.54 21.75
C GLY A 45 -3.36 -4.90 21.05
N VAL A 46 -2.24 -5.30 20.48
CA VAL A 46 -2.04 -6.62 19.86
C VAL A 46 -0.76 -7.22 20.43
N LEU A 47 -0.89 -8.28 21.22
CA LEU A 47 0.24 -9.06 21.71
C LEU A 47 0.64 -10.09 20.68
N THR A 48 1.91 -10.06 20.28
CA THR A 48 2.53 -10.97 19.31
C THR A 48 3.56 -11.88 19.99
N HIS A 49 4.12 -12.83 19.24
CA HIS A 49 5.22 -13.70 19.68
C HIS A 49 4.92 -14.48 20.98
N LEU A 50 3.69 -14.97 21.11
CA LEU A 50 3.28 -15.79 22.26
C LEU A 50 3.78 -17.24 22.16
N ASP A 51 4.15 -17.67 20.98
CA ASP A 51 4.78 -18.95 20.62
C ASP A 51 6.20 -19.11 21.18
N LEU A 52 6.94 -18.00 21.36
CA LEU A 52 8.26 -18.02 21.99
C LEU A 52 8.20 -18.45 23.46
N LEU A 53 7.06 -18.28 24.13
CA LEU A 53 6.86 -18.63 25.54
C LEU A 53 6.41 -20.09 25.68
N LYS A 54 7.37 -21.01 25.82
CA LYS A 54 7.14 -22.46 25.91
C LYS A 54 6.31 -22.90 27.14
N ASP A 55 6.41 -22.20 28.27
CA ASP A 55 5.68 -22.56 29.50
C ASP A 55 4.32 -21.87 29.60
N ASN A 56 3.26 -22.67 29.72
CA ASN A 56 1.88 -22.23 29.87
C ASN A 56 1.63 -21.43 31.17
N LYS A 57 2.34 -21.73 32.26
CA LYS A 57 2.20 -20.96 33.51
C LYS A 57 2.82 -19.58 33.36
N SER A 58 4.04 -19.52 32.85
CA SER A 58 4.73 -18.26 32.50
C SER A 58 3.91 -17.42 31.51
N LEU A 59 3.37 -18.02 30.44
CA LEU A 59 2.53 -17.36 29.45
C LEU A 59 1.32 -16.66 30.08
N LYS A 60 0.58 -17.35 30.95
CA LYS A 60 -0.58 -16.76 31.65
C LYS A 60 -0.17 -15.61 32.56
N LYS A 61 0.96 -15.73 33.26
CA LYS A 61 1.51 -14.67 34.14
C LYS A 61 1.92 -13.45 33.33
N THR A 62 2.63 -13.65 32.21
CA THR A 62 3.07 -12.58 31.30
C THR A 62 1.90 -11.88 30.64
N LYS A 63 0.92 -12.61 30.11
CA LYS A 63 -0.33 -12.03 29.57
C LYS A 63 -1.04 -11.16 30.61
N LYS A 64 -1.17 -11.64 31.86
CA LYS A 64 -1.79 -10.86 32.94
C LYS A 64 -0.99 -9.60 33.26
N ARG A 65 0.33 -9.70 33.37
CA ARG A 65 1.23 -8.57 33.65
C ARG A 65 1.16 -7.50 32.56
N LEU A 66 1.28 -7.91 31.28
CA LEU A 66 1.23 -6.99 30.15
C LEU A 66 -0.15 -6.36 29.98
N LYS A 67 -1.22 -7.12 30.18
CA LYS A 67 -2.59 -6.58 30.18
C LYS A 67 -2.81 -5.53 31.27
N ASN A 68 -2.37 -5.82 32.49
CA ASN A 68 -2.50 -4.87 33.59
C ASN A 68 -1.72 -3.58 33.31
N ARG A 69 -0.48 -3.70 32.81
CA ARG A 69 0.32 -2.54 32.41
C ARG A 69 -0.34 -1.76 31.28
N PHE A 70 -0.81 -2.44 30.23
CA PHE A 70 -1.54 -1.81 29.13
C PHE A 70 -2.75 -0.99 29.60
N TRP A 71 -3.48 -1.48 30.59
CA TRP A 71 -4.62 -0.77 31.17
C TRP A 71 -4.21 0.47 31.96
N THR A 72 -3.09 0.43 32.67
CA THR A 72 -2.55 1.59 33.39
C THR A 72 -2.14 2.70 32.43
N GLU A 73 -1.53 2.35 31.30
CA GLU A 73 -0.95 3.33 30.36
C GLU A 73 -1.99 3.92 29.39
N VAL A 74 -3.01 3.14 29.03
CA VAL A 74 -4.00 3.52 28.00
C VAL A 74 -5.31 3.98 28.65
N TYR A 75 -6.10 3.03 29.14
CA TYR A 75 -7.24 3.25 30.02
C TYR A 75 -7.71 1.89 30.54
N GLN A 76 -8.37 1.91 31.70
CA GLN A 76 -8.86 0.69 32.32
C GLN A 76 -9.86 -0.03 31.41
N GLY A 77 -9.58 -1.31 31.13
CA GLY A 77 -10.43 -2.13 30.26
C GLY A 77 -10.18 -1.94 28.76
N ALA A 78 -9.07 -1.31 28.36
CA ALA A 78 -8.63 -1.27 26.97
C ALA A 78 -8.52 -2.69 26.37
N LYS A 79 -8.88 -2.83 25.09
CA LYS A 79 -8.92 -4.12 24.41
C LYS A 79 -7.51 -4.54 23.99
N LEU A 80 -7.16 -5.77 24.35
CA LEU A 80 -5.87 -6.40 24.05
C LEU A 80 -6.14 -7.74 23.37
N PHE A 81 -5.67 -7.87 22.13
CA PHE A 81 -5.76 -9.09 21.33
C PHE A 81 -4.48 -9.90 21.49
N TYR A 82 -4.60 -11.21 21.32
CA TYR A 82 -3.49 -12.15 21.45
C TYR A 82 -3.35 -12.86 20.12
N ILE A 83 -2.18 -12.74 19.50
CA ILE A 83 -1.81 -13.46 18.29
C ILE A 83 -0.79 -14.52 18.68
N SER A 84 -1.12 -15.79 18.43
CA SER A 84 -0.35 -16.91 18.95
C SER A 84 1.07 -16.96 18.34
N GLY A 85 1.17 -17.00 17.01
CA GLY A 85 2.44 -17.11 16.29
C GLY A 85 2.21 -17.16 14.79
N ILE A 86 3.28 -17.15 14.01
CA ILE A 86 3.21 -17.15 12.55
C ILE A 86 3.27 -18.59 12.03
N SER A 87 2.36 -18.96 11.12
CA SER A 87 2.36 -20.24 10.42
C SER A 87 2.44 -19.99 8.91
N HIS A 88 3.44 -20.60 8.25
CA HIS A 88 3.71 -20.41 6.81
C HIS A 88 3.79 -18.93 6.38
N GLY A 89 4.44 -18.09 7.20
CA GLY A 89 4.57 -16.65 6.93
C GLY A 89 3.32 -15.81 7.18
N HIS A 90 2.22 -16.42 7.66
CA HIS A 90 0.96 -15.74 7.94
C HIS A 90 0.50 -15.88 9.39
N TYR A 91 -0.23 -14.88 9.87
CA TYR A 91 -0.90 -14.96 11.16
C TYR A 91 -2.17 -15.85 11.10
N PRO A 92 -2.60 -16.43 12.24
CA PRO A 92 -3.76 -17.31 12.28
C PRO A 92 -5.02 -16.56 11.86
N LYS A 93 -5.71 -17.06 10.83
CA LYS A 93 -6.87 -16.39 10.21
C LYS A 93 -7.99 -16.11 11.21
N THR A 94 -8.21 -16.98 12.19
CA THR A 94 -9.26 -16.83 13.22
C THR A 94 -8.98 -15.65 14.15
N GLU A 95 -7.74 -15.49 14.59
CA GLU A 95 -7.30 -14.40 15.48
C GLU A 95 -7.36 -13.05 14.76
N ILE A 96 -6.87 -13.01 13.51
CA ILE A 96 -6.96 -11.83 12.66
C ILE A 96 -8.42 -11.48 12.31
N HIS A 97 -9.26 -12.47 12.04
CA HIS A 97 -10.69 -12.24 11.79
C HIS A 97 -11.38 -11.64 13.01
N ASN A 98 -11.06 -12.13 14.22
CA ASN A 98 -11.57 -11.56 15.46
C ASN A 98 -11.10 -10.11 15.66
N LEU A 99 -9.82 -9.81 15.43
CA LEU A 99 -9.29 -8.45 15.46
C LEU A 99 -10.05 -7.56 14.46
N GLY A 100 -10.18 -8.00 13.21
CA GLY A 100 -10.91 -7.30 12.16
C GLY A 100 -12.35 -6.97 12.55
N ARG A 101 -13.06 -7.93 13.17
CA ARG A 101 -14.43 -7.71 13.68
C ARG A 101 -14.50 -6.54 14.67
N PHE A 102 -13.52 -6.40 15.57
CA PHE A 102 -13.51 -5.30 16.54
C PHE A 102 -13.15 -3.96 15.90
N ILE A 103 -12.26 -3.97 14.91
CA ILE A 103 -11.92 -2.76 14.12
C ILE A 103 -13.16 -2.27 13.37
N SER A 104 -13.90 -3.16 12.70
CA SER A 104 -15.09 -2.79 11.93
C SER A 104 -16.22 -2.18 12.75
N VAL A 105 -16.36 -2.55 14.03
CA VAL A 105 -17.42 -2.05 14.93
C VAL A 105 -16.91 -0.88 15.80
N ALA A 106 -15.65 -0.46 15.63
CA ALA A 106 -15.07 0.62 16.42
C ALA A 106 -15.80 1.94 16.17
N LYS A 107 -16.19 2.60 17.27
CA LYS A 107 -16.70 3.98 17.24
C LYS A 107 -15.58 4.94 17.63
N PHE A 108 -15.39 5.97 16.80
CA PHE A 108 -14.38 7.01 16.99
C PHE A 108 -14.98 8.23 17.66
N ARG A 109 -14.16 8.92 18.46
CA ARG A 109 -14.54 10.19 19.07
C ARG A 109 -14.01 11.31 18.18
N PRO A 110 -14.84 12.29 17.77
CA PRO A 110 -14.36 13.42 16.99
C PRO A 110 -13.44 14.27 17.87
N LEU A 111 -12.20 14.45 17.43
CA LEU A 111 -11.27 15.40 18.07
C LEU A 111 -11.54 16.81 17.55
N ALA A 112 -11.40 17.81 18.42
CA ALA A 112 -11.66 19.20 18.08
C ALA A 112 -10.81 19.66 16.89
N TRP A 113 -9.49 19.39 16.92
CA TRP A 113 -8.56 19.75 15.84
C TRP A 113 -8.96 19.14 14.49
N ARG A 114 -9.26 17.84 14.46
CA ARG A 114 -9.64 17.12 13.23
C ARG A 114 -10.98 17.56 12.67
N SER A 115 -11.89 18.02 13.53
CA SER A 115 -13.20 18.49 13.10
C SER A 115 -13.15 19.92 12.56
N SER A 116 -12.20 20.74 13.01
CA SER A 116 -12.06 22.14 12.61
C SER A 116 -11.11 22.37 11.44
N HIS A 117 -10.12 21.50 11.23
CA HIS A 117 -9.11 21.67 10.18
C HIS A 117 -9.27 20.64 9.07
N PRO A 118 -9.19 21.05 7.79
CA PRO A 118 -9.11 20.12 6.68
C PRO A 118 -7.72 19.48 6.63
N TYR A 119 -7.64 18.18 6.40
CA TYR A 119 -6.38 17.48 6.18
C TYR A 119 -6.54 16.35 5.17
N VAL A 120 -5.45 16.01 4.50
CA VAL A 120 -5.40 14.94 3.50
C VAL A 120 -4.23 14.03 3.84
N LEU A 121 -4.49 12.73 3.88
CA LEU A 121 -3.43 11.73 3.82
C LEU A 121 -3.25 11.37 2.35
N ALA A 122 -2.06 11.60 1.80
CA ALA A 122 -1.79 11.34 0.39
C ALA A 122 -1.63 9.83 0.16
N ASP A 123 -2.50 9.25 -0.67
CA ASP A 123 -2.46 7.85 -1.08
C ASP A 123 -1.56 7.66 -2.31
N ARG A 124 -1.57 8.63 -3.24
CA ARG A 124 -0.73 8.66 -4.45
C ARG A 124 -0.08 10.03 -4.61
N ILE A 125 1.17 10.03 -5.07
CA ILE A 125 1.97 11.23 -5.32
C ILE A 125 2.51 11.12 -6.74
N GLU A 126 2.35 12.17 -7.53
CA GLU A 126 2.86 12.25 -8.91
C GLU A 126 3.62 13.55 -9.12
N ASP A 127 4.74 13.46 -9.83
CA ASP A 127 5.50 14.62 -10.29
C ASP A 127 4.98 15.03 -11.67
N LEU A 128 4.54 16.28 -11.81
CA LEU A 128 4.02 16.87 -13.05
C LEU A 128 5.02 17.86 -13.68
N THR A 129 6.26 17.87 -13.21
CA THR A 129 7.32 18.76 -13.75
C THR A 129 7.70 18.34 -15.16
N ASP A 130 7.99 19.31 -16.03
CA ASP A 130 8.43 19.00 -17.40
C ASP A 130 9.79 18.29 -17.39
N ALA A 131 9.90 17.23 -18.19
CA ALA A 131 11.13 16.44 -18.30
C ALA A 131 12.29 17.27 -18.86
N GLU A 132 12.01 18.26 -19.71
CA GLU A 132 13.03 19.16 -20.24
C GLU A 132 13.59 20.11 -19.17
N GLU A 133 12.74 20.63 -18.28
CA GLU A 133 13.19 21.46 -17.14
C GLU A 133 14.05 20.63 -16.17
N LEU A 134 13.65 19.38 -15.90
CA LEU A 134 14.43 18.45 -15.07
C LEU A 134 15.78 18.11 -15.69
N ARG A 135 15.85 17.95 -17.03
CA ARG A 135 17.11 17.71 -17.75
C ARG A 135 18.06 18.90 -17.65
N GLN A 136 17.54 20.12 -17.78
CA GLN A 136 18.34 21.33 -17.70
C GLN A 136 18.80 21.64 -16.26
N ASN A 137 17.92 21.48 -15.28
CA ASN A 137 18.23 21.69 -13.87
C ASN A 137 17.57 20.63 -12.97
N PRO A 138 18.33 19.60 -12.54
CA PRO A 138 17.81 18.56 -11.66
C PRO A 138 17.29 19.05 -10.29
N LYS A 139 17.67 20.26 -9.86
CA LYS A 139 17.29 20.88 -8.57
C LYS A 139 16.26 22.00 -8.73
N CYS A 140 15.53 22.06 -9.85
CA CYS A 140 14.45 23.01 -10.04
C CYS A 140 13.29 22.77 -9.05
N ASP A 141 12.46 23.80 -8.87
CA ASP A 141 11.21 23.68 -8.14
C ASP A 141 10.23 22.81 -8.92
N ARG A 142 9.67 21.78 -8.27
CA ARG A 142 8.86 20.75 -8.92
C ARG A 142 7.37 20.97 -8.66
N LYS A 143 6.55 20.67 -9.66
CA LYS A 143 5.09 20.68 -9.54
C LYS A 143 4.61 19.29 -9.17
N VAL A 144 4.20 19.09 -7.92
CA VAL A 144 3.73 17.79 -7.43
C VAL A 144 2.22 17.78 -7.27
N SER A 145 1.58 16.68 -7.65
CA SER A 145 0.17 16.42 -7.38
C SER A 145 0.01 15.33 -6.33
N PHE A 146 -0.85 15.60 -5.35
CA PHE A 146 -1.19 14.69 -4.27
C PHE A 146 -2.63 14.24 -4.43
N TYR A 147 -2.85 12.93 -4.43
CA TYR A 147 -4.16 12.32 -4.47
C TYR A 147 -4.43 11.66 -3.13
N GLY A 148 -5.63 11.87 -2.60
CA GLY A 148 -6.06 11.23 -1.37
C GLY A 148 -7.44 11.69 -0.94
N TYR A 149 -7.92 11.09 0.13
CA TYR A 149 -9.21 11.46 0.70
C TYR A 149 -9.10 12.71 1.57
N VAL A 150 -9.99 13.67 1.32
CA VAL A 150 -10.18 14.83 2.20
C VAL A 150 -10.87 14.39 3.48
N ARG A 151 -10.26 14.72 4.62
CA ARG A 151 -10.74 14.40 5.97
C ARG A 151 -10.89 15.67 6.80
N GLY A 152 -11.76 15.61 7.81
CA GLY A 152 -12.03 16.74 8.69
C GLY A 152 -12.97 17.76 8.07
N ALA A 153 -12.56 19.03 8.06
CA ALA A 153 -13.34 20.10 7.44
C ALA A 153 -13.18 20.13 5.90
N ASN A 154 -13.99 20.94 5.22
CA ASN A 154 -13.91 21.11 3.77
C ASN A 154 -12.69 21.96 3.38
N VAL A 155 -11.95 21.50 2.37
CA VAL A 155 -10.85 22.28 1.76
C VAL A 155 -11.43 23.39 0.89
N LYS A 156 -10.87 24.60 1.00
CA LYS A 156 -11.26 25.75 0.18
C LYS A 156 -10.28 25.93 -0.98
N THR A 157 -10.78 26.39 -2.12
CA THR A 157 -9.93 26.82 -3.23
C THR A 157 -8.99 27.95 -2.78
N ASN A 158 -7.72 27.88 -3.17
CA ASN A 158 -6.68 28.84 -2.80
C ASN A 158 -6.29 28.86 -1.29
N SER A 159 -6.48 27.76 -0.57
CA SER A 159 -5.96 27.61 0.79
C SER A 159 -4.45 27.39 0.81
N LYS A 160 -3.78 27.90 1.84
CA LYS A 160 -2.42 27.50 2.19
C LYS A 160 -2.44 26.12 2.85
N ILE A 161 -1.51 25.26 2.48
CA ILE A 161 -1.33 23.93 3.05
C ILE A 161 0.07 23.82 3.66
N HIS A 162 0.17 23.07 4.75
CA HIS A 162 1.45 22.71 5.35
C HIS A 162 1.74 21.25 5.04
N LEU A 163 2.82 20.99 4.32
CA LEU A 163 3.34 19.65 4.10
C LEU A 163 4.27 19.28 5.25
N LEU A 164 3.88 18.26 6.02
CA LEU A 164 4.62 17.81 7.20
C LEU A 164 6.05 17.43 6.81
N GLY A 165 7.03 18.07 7.46
CA GLY A 165 8.45 17.84 7.21
C GLY A 165 9.02 18.53 5.97
N VAL A 166 8.20 19.24 5.19
CA VAL A 166 8.66 19.95 3.97
C VAL A 166 8.51 21.47 4.13
N GLY A 167 7.30 21.97 4.42
CA GLY A 167 7.06 23.42 4.54
C GLY A 167 5.64 23.84 4.16
N ASP A 168 5.44 25.17 4.08
CA ASP A 168 4.18 25.79 3.72
C ASP A 168 4.11 26.08 2.21
N PHE A 169 2.99 25.73 1.59
CA PHE A 169 2.75 25.89 0.16
C PHE A 169 1.34 26.43 -0.11
N GLU A 170 1.15 27.05 -1.27
CA GLU A 170 -0.16 27.47 -1.76
C GLU A 170 -0.69 26.45 -2.77
N VAL A 171 -1.97 26.08 -2.63
CA VAL A 171 -2.59 25.11 -3.54
C VAL A 171 -2.96 25.80 -4.84
N LYS A 172 -2.31 25.38 -5.94
CA LYS A 172 -2.58 25.91 -7.28
C LYS A 172 -3.92 25.46 -7.85
N GLU A 173 -4.27 24.19 -7.67
CA GLU A 173 -5.47 23.58 -8.24
C GLU A 173 -6.00 22.46 -7.33
N ILE A 174 -7.33 22.35 -7.23
CA ILE A 174 -8.01 21.27 -6.52
C ILE A 174 -9.05 20.69 -7.47
N SER A 175 -8.92 19.41 -7.78
CA SER A 175 -9.88 18.66 -8.59
C SER A 175 -10.52 17.55 -7.77
N LYS A 176 -11.84 17.35 -7.96
CA LYS A 176 -12.57 16.26 -7.33
C LYS A 176 -12.62 15.07 -8.29
N LEU A 177 -12.12 13.93 -7.84
CA LEU A 177 -12.16 12.68 -8.59
C LEU A 177 -13.24 11.73 -8.05
N PRO A 178 -13.73 10.78 -8.85
CA PRO A 178 -14.58 9.70 -8.36
C PRO A 178 -13.82 8.85 -7.33
N ASP A 179 -14.54 8.33 -6.34
CA ASP A 179 -13.98 7.48 -5.29
C ASP A 179 -13.51 6.15 -5.90
N PRO A 180 -12.22 5.75 -5.73
CA PRO A 180 -11.73 4.46 -6.21
C PRO A 180 -12.29 3.26 -5.42
N CYS A 181 -12.75 3.47 -4.18
CA CYS A 181 -13.34 2.45 -3.32
C CYS A 181 -14.72 2.89 -2.80
N PRO A 182 -15.72 3.00 -3.68
CA PRO A 182 -17.04 3.48 -3.28
C PRO A 182 -17.70 2.51 -2.30
N LEU A 183 -18.39 3.06 -1.31
CA LEU A 183 -19.21 2.29 -0.38
C LEU A 183 -20.42 1.66 -1.14
N PRO A 184 -20.84 0.45 -0.78
CA PRO A 184 -21.99 -0.19 -1.42
C PRO A 184 -23.28 0.59 -1.13
N GLU A 185 -24.00 0.99 -2.19
CA GLU A 185 -25.19 1.87 -2.11
C GLU A 185 -26.38 1.28 -1.33
N LYS A 186 -26.43 -0.04 -1.17
CA LYS A 186 -27.59 -0.76 -0.61
C LYS A 186 -27.13 -1.71 0.50
N GLU A 187 -27.38 -1.34 1.75
CA GLU A 187 -27.24 -2.21 2.93
C GLU A 187 -28.35 -3.30 2.96
N LYS A 188 -28.44 -4.12 1.92
CA LYS A 188 -29.49 -5.14 1.80
C LYS A 188 -29.22 -6.40 2.62
N LYS A 189 -27.97 -6.62 3.07
CA LYS A 189 -27.54 -7.84 3.76
C LYS A 189 -26.54 -7.51 4.88
N ARG A 190 -26.55 -8.31 5.94
CA ARG A 190 -25.58 -8.25 7.07
C ARG A 190 -24.14 -8.66 6.70
N SER A 191 -23.91 -9.05 5.45
CA SER A 191 -22.64 -9.57 4.94
C SER A 191 -22.32 -8.93 3.58
N LEU A 192 -21.06 -8.57 3.38
CA LEU A 192 -20.54 -8.04 2.11
C LEU A 192 -20.27 -9.16 1.12
N ASN A 193 -20.64 -8.94 -0.14
CA ASN A 193 -20.25 -9.83 -1.23
C ASN A 193 -18.74 -9.66 -1.55
N GLU A 194 -18.13 -10.65 -2.19
CA GLU A 194 -16.71 -10.55 -2.58
C GLU A 194 -16.45 -9.42 -3.57
N LYS A 195 -17.39 -9.15 -4.49
CA LYS A 195 -17.30 -8.03 -5.43
C LYS A 195 -17.30 -6.66 -4.76
N GLU A 196 -17.81 -6.56 -3.54
CA GLU A 196 -17.87 -5.32 -2.75
C GLU A 196 -16.62 -5.12 -1.89
N LYS A 197 -15.74 -6.13 -1.78
CA LYS A 197 -14.46 -6.06 -1.07
C LYS A 197 -13.39 -5.48 -1.98
N LEU A 198 -13.48 -4.17 -2.21
CA LEU A 198 -12.51 -3.43 -3.02
C LEU A 198 -11.23 -3.14 -2.22
N LEU A 199 -10.10 -3.07 -2.92
CA LEU A 199 -8.79 -2.74 -2.37
C LEU A 199 -8.18 -1.62 -3.20
N TYR A 200 -7.84 -0.51 -2.55
CA TYR A 200 -7.12 0.60 -3.16
C TYR A 200 -5.82 0.83 -2.40
N ALA A 201 -4.71 0.55 -3.06
CA ALA A 201 -3.36 0.77 -2.53
C ALA A 201 -2.41 1.06 -3.71
N PRO A 202 -2.44 2.28 -4.27
CA PRO A 202 -1.76 2.63 -5.51
C PRO A 202 -0.22 2.55 -5.43
N MET A 203 0.35 2.73 -4.23
CA MET A 203 1.79 2.64 -3.95
C MET A 203 2.23 1.24 -3.47
N CYS A 204 1.34 0.23 -3.56
CA CYS A 204 1.63 -1.13 -3.15
C CYS A 204 1.52 -2.10 -4.33
N GLY A 205 2.25 -3.22 -4.26
CA GLY A 205 2.24 -4.29 -5.26
C GLY A 205 0.95 -5.12 -5.28
N VAL A 206 -0.20 -4.50 -5.54
CA VAL A 206 -1.50 -5.19 -5.57
C VAL A 206 -1.63 -5.99 -6.87
N GLY A 207 -1.94 -7.29 -6.76
CA GLY A 207 -2.16 -8.16 -7.92
C GLY A 207 -0.89 -8.44 -8.74
N GLY A 208 0.29 -8.29 -8.14
CA GLY A 208 1.58 -8.49 -8.81
C GLY A 208 2.05 -7.27 -9.62
N VAL A 209 1.34 -6.15 -9.58
CA VAL A 209 1.76 -4.90 -10.26
C VAL A 209 2.18 -3.87 -9.22
N MET A 210 3.42 -3.38 -9.35
CA MET A 210 3.97 -2.32 -8.52
C MET A 210 4.33 -1.13 -9.41
N TYR A 211 3.77 0.02 -9.08
CA TYR A 211 4.08 1.29 -9.74
C TYR A 211 5.24 1.97 -9.02
N ASP A 212 6.27 2.32 -9.78
CA ASP A 212 7.31 3.28 -9.39
C ASP A 212 7.20 4.50 -10.32
N LYS A 213 7.92 5.58 -10.01
CA LYS A 213 7.78 6.88 -10.70
C LYS A 213 7.84 6.76 -12.22
N ASP A 214 8.80 5.99 -12.72
CA ASP A 214 9.10 5.89 -14.15
C ASP A 214 8.91 4.47 -14.71
N ALA A 215 8.50 3.51 -13.87
CA ALA A 215 8.45 2.11 -14.24
C ALA A 215 7.30 1.36 -13.57
N VAL A 216 6.79 0.36 -14.28
CA VAL A 216 5.79 -0.57 -13.76
C VAL A 216 6.45 -1.94 -13.66
N TYR A 217 6.55 -2.46 -12.45
CA TYR A 217 7.08 -3.80 -12.18
C TYR A 217 5.92 -4.79 -12.11
N ILE A 218 5.98 -5.84 -12.92
CA ILE A 218 4.96 -6.90 -12.96
C ILE A 218 5.62 -8.21 -12.54
N ASP A 219 5.20 -8.75 -11.42
CA ASP A 219 5.55 -10.11 -10.99
C ASP A 219 4.62 -11.11 -11.67
N LEU A 220 5.19 -11.89 -12.57
CA LEU A 220 4.48 -12.91 -13.36
C LEU A 220 4.36 -14.25 -12.62
N GLY A 221 4.71 -14.34 -11.33
CA GLY A 221 4.43 -15.52 -10.51
C GLY A 221 5.11 -16.81 -11.00
N GLY A 222 6.20 -16.68 -11.77
CA GLY A 222 7.04 -17.79 -12.22
C GLY A 222 6.69 -18.44 -13.56
N SER A 223 5.55 -18.15 -14.20
CA SER A 223 5.15 -18.85 -15.45
C SER A 223 5.72 -18.25 -16.75
N HIS A 224 6.30 -17.06 -16.69
CA HIS A 224 6.96 -16.40 -17.83
C HIS A 224 8.33 -15.85 -17.45
N HIS A 225 9.26 -16.75 -17.10
CA HIS A 225 10.69 -16.41 -17.05
C HIS A 225 11.21 -16.24 -18.49
N ASN A 226 11.00 -15.07 -19.07
CA ASN A 226 11.68 -14.71 -20.31
C ASN A 226 13.09 -14.21 -19.95
N LYS A 227 13.99 -15.14 -19.62
CA LYS A 227 15.41 -14.83 -19.44
C LYS A 227 15.99 -14.44 -20.80
N LYS A 228 16.01 -13.15 -21.11
CA LYS A 228 17.01 -12.59 -22.01
C LYS A 228 18.29 -12.39 -21.19
N GLY A 229 19.14 -13.41 -21.18
CA GLY A 229 20.49 -13.34 -20.59
C GLY A 229 20.71 -14.29 -19.43
N ASP A 230 21.03 -15.54 -19.74
CA ASP A 230 21.97 -16.38 -18.98
C ASP A 230 22.38 -17.51 -19.91
N GLU A 231 23.64 -17.51 -20.35
CA GLU A 231 24.23 -18.57 -21.19
C GLU A 231 24.32 -19.94 -20.47
N ASP A 232 23.87 -20.06 -19.22
CA ASP A 232 24.11 -21.25 -18.38
C ASP A 232 22.84 -22.00 -17.90
N SER A 233 21.68 -21.81 -18.54
CA SER A 233 20.49 -22.66 -18.26
C SER A 233 20.02 -23.47 -19.47
N ILE A 234 20.91 -24.31 -19.99
CA ILE A 234 20.55 -25.42 -20.88
C ILE A 234 19.81 -26.47 -20.05
N GLN A 235 18.49 -26.39 -19.99
CA GLN A 235 17.56 -27.52 -20.19
C GLN A 235 16.12 -27.14 -19.82
N ARG A 236 15.27 -27.16 -20.85
CA ARG A 236 13.79 -27.19 -20.82
C ARG A 236 13.10 -25.86 -20.53
N THR A 237 13.13 -24.97 -21.51
CA THR A 237 11.96 -24.14 -21.81
C THR A 237 11.43 -24.63 -23.16
N GLU A 238 10.25 -25.23 -23.15
CA GLU A 238 9.59 -25.73 -24.35
C GLU A 238 9.48 -24.59 -25.38
N GLU A 239 10.01 -24.84 -26.58
CA GLU A 239 9.85 -24.00 -27.78
C GLU A 239 8.37 -23.91 -28.13
N THR A 240 7.65 -23.02 -27.48
CA THR A 240 6.29 -22.68 -27.83
C THR A 240 6.34 -21.72 -29.01
N PRO A 241 5.61 -21.97 -30.11
CA PRO A 241 5.67 -21.14 -31.33
C PRO A 241 5.33 -19.65 -31.08
N GLY A 242 4.66 -19.34 -29.97
CA GLY A 242 4.41 -17.95 -29.54
C GLY A 242 5.67 -17.19 -29.14
N ASN A 243 6.69 -17.83 -28.58
CA ASN A 243 7.92 -17.17 -28.14
C ASN A 243 8.84 -16.80 -29.32
N GLU A 244 8.91 -17.63 -30.35
CA GLU A 244 9.65 -17.31 -31.59
C GLU A 244 9.00 -16.18 -32.38
N LEU A 245 7.66 -16.17 -32.46
CA LEU A 245 6.94 -15.06 -33.07
C LEU A 245 7.20 -13.76 -32.30
N LEU A 246 7.14 -13.76 -30.98
CA LEU A 246 7.44 -12.59 -30.15
C LEU A 246 8.89 -12.12 -30.27
N SER A 247 9.86 -13.04 -30.33
CA SER A 247 11.26 -12.68 -30.50
C SER A 247 11.51 -12.05 -31.87
N SER A 248 10.93 -12.63 -32.94
CA SER A 248 11.03 -12.11 -34.30
C SER A 248 10.37 -10.74 -34.45
N LEU A 249 9.24 -10.50 -33.78
CA LEU A 249 8.56 -9.21 -33.75
C LEU A 249 9.32 -8.18 -32.91
N SER A 250 9.93 -8.59 -31.80
CA SER A 250 10.70 -7.67 -30.93
C SER A 250 11.96 -7.12 -31.58
N GLY A 251 12.54 -7.85 -32.54
CA GLY A 251 13.74 -7.44 -33.28
C GLY A 251 13.43 -6.71 -34.59
N MET A 252 12.16 -6.53 -34.98
CA MET A 252 11.80 -5.80 -36.19
C MET A 252 11.96 -4.30 -35.98
N GLN A 253 12.87 -3.70 -36.74
CA GLN A 253 13.14 -2.26 -36.70
C GLN A 253 12.31 -1.46 -37.73
N GLU A 254 11.73 -2.15 -38.71
CA GLU A 254 10.88 -1.59 -39.76
C GLU A 254 9.41 -1.90 -39.51
N THR A 255 8.52 -1.02 -39.96
CA THR A 255 7.07 -1.25 -39.89
C THR A 255 6.68 -2.40 -40.81
N ILE A 256 5.63 -3.13 -40.41
CA ILE A 256 5.10 -4.27 -41.17
C ILE A 256 4.70 -3.85 -42.59
N ASP A 257 4.14 -2.64 -42.74
CA ASP A 257 3.72 -2.09 -44.02
C ASP A 257 4.89 -1.81 -44.97
N ALA A 258 6.01 -1.27 -44.45
CA ALA A 258 7.22 -1.06 -45.24
C ALA A 258 7.80 -2.40 -45.75
N LYS A 259 7.76 -3.43 -44.89
CA LYS A 259 8.18 -4.79 -45.24
C LYS A 259 7.23 -5.46 -46.24
N MET A 260 5.93 -5.18 -46.16
CA MET A 260 4.94 -5.70 -47.10
C MET A 260 5.08 -5.04 -48.48
N ALA A 261 5.38 -3.74 -48.54
CA ALA A 261 5.61 -3.02 -49.79
C ALA A 261 6.91 -3.45 -50.50
N SER A 262 7.95 -3.83 -49.75
CA SER A 262 9.21 -4.37 -50.32
C SER A 262 9.10 -5.84 -50.72
N SER A 263 8.12 -6.58 -50.19
CA SER A 263 7.90 -7.99 -50.48
C SER A 263 7.17 -8.18 -51.81
N LYS A 264 7.90 -8.59 -52.87
CA LYS A 264 7.30 -8.97 -54.16
C LYS A 264 6.90 -10.45 -54.16
N LEU A 265 5.61 -10.72 -54.36
CA LEU A 265 5.10 -12.08 -54.61
C LEU A 265 5.42 -12.51 -56.05
N SER A 266 6.30 -13.49 -56.21
CA SER A 266 6.54 -14.15 -57.49
C SER A 266 5.43 -15.16 -57.77
N LEU A 267 4.53 -14.85 -58.71
CA LEU A 267 3.35 -15.67 -58.98
C LEU A 267 3.54 -16.74 -60.06
N PHE A 268 4.70 -16.83 -60.73
CA PHE A 268 4.94 -17.85 -61.75
C PHE A 268 6.41 -18.33 -61.76
N LYS A 269 6.60 -19.64 -61.56
CA LYS A 269 7.88 -20.33 -61.77
C LYS A 269 8.11 -20.43 -63.28
N VAL A 270 8.74 -19.43 -63.87
CA VAL A 270 9.00 -19.39 -65.32
C VAL A 270 9.84 -20.60 -65.71
N ARG A 271 9.23 -21.44 -66.56
CA ARG A 271 9.79 -22.62 -67.21
C ARG A 271 10.89 -22.18 -68.18
N LYS A 272 12.07 -22.80 -68.06
CA LYS A 272 13.23 -22.65 -68.96
C LYS A 272 12.79 -22.79 -70.44
N GLN A 273 13.18 -21.85 -71.29
CA GLN A 273 13.30 -22.08 -72.74
C GLN A 273 14.77 -22.43 -73.03
N ILE A 274 15.03 -23.69 -73.34
CA ILE A 274 15.23 -24.15 -74.73
C ILE A 274 14.32 -25.36 -74.90
#